data_AF-A0A0R2LTB4-F1
#
_entry.id   AF-A0A0R2LTB4-F1
#
_cell.length_a   1.000
_cell.length_b   1.000
_cell.length_c   1.000
_cell.angle_alpha   90.00
_cell.angle_beta   90.00
_cell.angle_gamma   90.00
#
_symmetry.space_group_name_H-M   'P 1'
#
loop_
_entity.id
_entity.type
_entity.pdbx_description
1 polymer ?
#
loop_
_entity_poly.entity_id
_entity_poly.type
_entity_poly.pdbx_seq_one_letter_code
_entity_poly.pdbx_strand_id
1 'polypeptide(L)'
;MRKGHLLIVPKQHYATYFDIPGPTKQAMDTLLAEGKALLDQTYQPAGYNIGINVGAAAGQTVMHAHVHLIPRYTGDVPDPRGGVRKLIPAAVKRLLK
;
A
#
# COMPACT_ATOMS: atom_id res chain seq x y z
N MET A 1 5.90 9.43 1.45
CA MET A 1 5.41 8.88 0.17
C MET A 1 6.62 8.56 -0.69
N ARG A 2 6.62 7.44 -1.43
CA ARG A 2 7.72 7.06 -2.33
C ARG A 2 7.32 7.32 -3.78
N LYS A 3 8.29 7.62 -4.65
CA LYS A 3 8.04 7.82 -6.08
C LYS A 3 7.40 6.56 -6.65
N GLY A 4 6.24 6.69 -7.29
CA GLY A 4 5.50 5.53 -7.82
C GLY A 4 4.65 4.77 -6.79
N HIS A 5 4.35 5.34 -5.62
CA HIS A 5 3.36 4.74 -4.70
C HIS A 5 1.96 4.77 -5.33
N LEU A 6 1.38 3.58 -5.53
CA LEU A 6 0.03 3.38 -6.07
C LEU A 6 -0.95 2.90 -5.00
N LEU A 7 -2.24 3.20 -5.24
CA LEU A 7 -3.36 2.61 -4.52
C LEU A 7 -4.22 1.81 -5.51
N ILE A 8 -4.54 0.57 -5.15
CA ILE A 8 -5.52 -0.25 -5.87
C ILE A 8 -6.81 -0.18 -5.08
N VAL A 9 -7.87 0.33 -5.71
CA VAL A 9 -9.14 0.66 -5.06
C VAL A 9 -10.30 0.04 -5.87
N PRO A 10 -11.23 -0.69 -5.24
CA PRO A 10 -12.42 -1.18 -5.93
C PRO A 10 -13.32 0.01 -6.32
N LYS A 11 -13.93 -0.06 -7.50
CA LYS A 11 -14.87 0.99 -7.97
C LYS A 11 -16.07 1.12 -7.03
N GLN A 12 -16.67 -0.02 -6.66
CA GLN A 12 -17.73 -0.07 -5.66
C GLN A 12 -17.15 0.21 -4.27
N HIS A 13 -17.92 0.92 -3.45
CA HIS A 13 -17.55 1.17 -2.07
C HIS A 13 -17.63 -0.10 -1.22
N TYR A 14 -16.51 -0.41 -0.57
CA TYR A 14 -16.39 -1.43 0.48
C TYR A 14 -15.57 -0.81 1.61
N ALA A 15 -16.07 -0.83 2.84
CA ALA A 15 -15.42 -0.13 3.94
C ALA A 15 -14.05 -0.74 4.26
N THR A 16 -13.98 -2.07 4.25
CA THR A 16 -12.78 -2.84 4.59
C THR A 16 -12.44 -3.84 3.49
N TYR A 17 -11.20 -4.35 3.52
CA TYR A 17 -10.78 -5.42 2.61
C TYR A 17 -11.61 -6.71 2.78
N PHE A 18 -12.14 -6.95 3.98
CA PHE A 18 -12.92 -8.15 4.26
C PHE A 18 -14.31 -8.12 3.60
N ASP A 19 -14.84 -6.92 3.33
CA ASP A 19 -16.15 -6.73 2.69
C ASP A 19 -16.10 -6.97 1.16
N ILE A 20 -14.90 -7.01 0.57
CA ILE A 20 -14.75 -7.11 -0.89
C ILE A 20 -15.09 -8.54 -1.36
N PRO A 21 -16.00 -8.71 -2.34
CA PRO A 21 -16.32 -9.99 -2.94
C PRO A 21 -15.13 -10.63 -3.64
N GLY A 22 -15.11 -11.97 -3.71
CA GLY A 22 -14.04 -12.76 -4.33
C GLY A 22 -13.64 -12.30 -5.74
N PRO A 23 -14.58 -12.11 -6.69
CA PRO A 23 -14.25 -11.65 -8.04
C PRO A 23 -13.57 -10.27 -8.06
N THR A 24 -13.99 -9.35 -7.20
CA THR A 24 -13.37 -8.03 -7.09
C THR A 24 -11.98 -8.12 -6.47
N LYS A 25 -11.77 -8.97 -5.46
CA LYS A 25 -10.42 -9.23 -4.91
C LYS A 25 -9.48 -9.78 -5.98
N GLN A 26 -9.96 -10.69 -6.83
CA GLN A 26 -9.15 -11.25 -7.92
C GLN A 26 -8.77 -10.18 -8.95
N ALA A 27 -9.71 -9.34 -9.36
CA ALA A 27 -9.41 -8.21 -10.27
C ALA A 27 -8.41 -7.22 -9.65
N MET A 28 -8.50 -6.96 -8.35
CA MET A 28 -7.53 -6.13 -7.64
C MET A 28 -6.14 -6.76 -7.60
N ASP A 29 -6.03 -8.08 -7.44
CA ASP A 29 -4.75 -8.80 -7.46
C ASP A 29 -4.10 -8.75 -8.86
N THR A 30 -4.90 -8.93 -9.92
CA THR A 30 -4.42 -8.72 -11.29
C THR A 30 -3.88 -7.30 -11.49
N LEU A 31 -4.61 -6.29 -11.06
CA LEU A 31 -4.19 -4.89 -11.18
C LEU A 31 -2.95 -4.57 -10.31
N LEU A 32 -2.78 -5.25 -9.18
CA LEU A 32 -1.60 -5.14 -8.34
C LEU A 32 -0.35 -5.65 -9.06
N ALA A 33 -0.45 -6.78 -9.78
CA ALA A 33 0.62 -7.33 -10.59
C ALA A 33 0.96 -6.43 -11.80
N GLU A 34 -0.07 -5.90 -12.48
CA GLU A 34 0.10 -4.94 -13.59
C GLU A 34 0.78 -3.65 -13.09
N GLY A 35 0.36 -3.13 -11.94
CA GLY A 35 0.97 -1.97 -11.30
C GLY A 35 2.45 -2.20 -10.99
N LYS A 36 2.82 -3.37 -10.48
CA LYS A 36 4.24 -3.74 -10.28
C LYS A 36 4.99 -3.74 -11.61
N ALA A 37 4.46 -4.36 -12.65
CA ALA A 37 5.13 -4.43 -13.95
C ALA A 37 5.36 -3.05 -14.56
N LEU A 38 4.37 -2.15 -14.44
CA LEU A 38 4.50 -0.75 -14.84
C LEU A 38 5.60 -0.02 -14.04
N LEU A 39 5.62 -0.19 -12.71
CA LEU A 39 6.61 0.45 -11.85
C LEU A 39 8.03 -0.06 -12.10
N ASP A 40 8.21 -1.36 -12.37
CA ASP A 40 9.51 -1.92 -12.73
C ASP A 40 10.05 -1.28 -14.01
N GLN A 41 9.22 -1.14 -15.05
CA GLN A 41 9.63 -0.51 -16.31
C GLN A 41 9.93 0.98 -16.14
N THR A 42 9.12 1.69 -15.34
CA THR A 42 9.20 3.16 -15.24
C THR A 42 10.27 3.63 -14.27
N TYR A 43 10.46 2.92 -13.16
CA TYR A 43 11.26 3.41 -12.03
C TYR A 43 12.29 2.41 -11.49
N GLN A 44 12.34 1.19 -12.01
CA GLN A 44 13.23 0.11 -11.55
C GLN A 44 13.39 0.02 -10.01
N PRO A 45 12.30 -0.14 -9.22
CA PRO A 45 12.43 -0.29 -7.76
C PRO A 45 13.25 -1.54 -7.39
N ALA A 46 13.98 -1.46 -6.28
CA ALA A 46 14.76 -2.58 -5.74
C ALA A 46 13.90 -3.55 -4.90
N GLY A 47 12.63 -3.22 -4.67
CA GLY A 47 11.68 -4.07 -3.95
C GLY A 47 10.36 -3.36 -3.72
N TYR A 48 9.45 -4.01 -2.99
CA TYR A 48 8.11 -3.48 -2.73
C TYR A 48 7.64 -3.77 -1.30
N ASN A 49 6.82 -2.88 -0.77
CA ASN A 49 5.91 -3.22 0.31
C ASN A 49 4.48 -3.16 -0.22
N ILE A 50 3.71 -4.18 0.12
CA ILE A 50 2.27 -4.25 -0.14
C ILE A 50 1.58 -4.23 1.21
N GLY A 51 0.56 -3.38 1.38
CA GLY A 51 -0.07 -3.18 2.68
C GLY A 51 -1.53 -2.76 2.58
N ILE A 52 -2.31 -3.18 3.57
CA ILE A 52 -3.73 -2.86 3.71
C ILE A 52 -3.95 -2.54 5.18
N ASN A 53 -4.52 -1.38 5.47
CA ASN A 53 -4.99 -1.05 6.81
C ASN A 53 -6.49 -1.31 6.89
N VAL A 54 -6.93 -2.02 7.93
CA VAL A 54 -8.35 -2.32 8.15
C VAL A 54 -8.78 -1.80 9.52
N GLY A 55 -9.69 -0.82 9.50
CA GLY A 55 -10.17 -0.12 10.69
C GLY A 55 -9.23 0.97 11.18
N ALA A 56 -9.79 1.93 11.94
CA ALA A 56 -9.06 3.10 12.44
C ALA A 56 -7.86 2.73 13.31
N ALA A 57 -8.00 1.70 14.16
CA ALA A 57 -6.92 1.22 15.03
C ALA A 57 -5.70 0.69 14.25
N ALA A 58 -5.90 0.18 13.02
CA ALA A 58 -4.83 -0.24 12.13
C ALA A 58 -4.30 0.91 11.25
N GLY A 59 -4.79 2.14 11.43
CA GLY A 59 -4.38 3.31 10.66
C GLY A 59 -5.13 3.50 9.33
N GLN A 60 -6.32 2.92 9.16
CA GLN A 60 -7.18 3.25 8.03
C GLN A 60 -7.85 4.62 8.28
N THR A 61 -7.57 5.60 7.41
CA THR A 61 -8.14 6.95 7.51
C THR A 61 -9.27 7.20 6.52
N VAL A 62 -9.23 6.55 5.36
CA VAL A 62 -10.32 6.52 4.37
C VAL A 62 -11.00 5.17 4.47
N MET A 63 -12.27 5.17 4.87
CA MET A 63 -13.09 3.96 5.04
C MET A 63 -13.60 3.43 3.70
N HIS A 64 -12.71 3.35 2.71
CA HIS A 64 -12.90 2.66 1.43
C HIS A 64 -11.66 1.80 1.23
N ALA A 65 -11.84 0.49 1.07
CA ALA A 65 -10.74 -0.46 1.01
C ALA A 65 -9.73 -0.11 -0.08
N HIS A 66 -8.44 -0.12 0.25
CA HIS A 66 -7.37 0.16 -0.70
C HIS A 66 -6.12 -0.64 -0.36
N VAL A 67 -5.46 -1.16 -1.40
CA VAL A 67 -4.16 -1.83 -1.29
C VAL A 67 -3.08 -0.84 -1.66
N HIS A 68 -2.11 -0.64 -0.77
CA HIS A 68 -0.91 0.11 -1.06
C HIS A 68 0.08 -0.76 -1.82
N LEU A 69 0.56 -0.28 -2.97
CA LEU A 69 1.75 -0.80 -3.63
C LEU A 69 2.85 0.25 -3.53
N ILE A 70 3.82 0.01 -2.65
CA ILE A 70 4.85 0.98 -2.29
C ILE A 70 6.20 0.48 -2.82
N PRO A 71 6.74 1.08 -3.90
CA PRO A 71 8.08 0.77 -4.37
C PRO A 71 9.13 1.17 -3.34
N ARG A 72 10.17 0.35 -3.25
CA ARG A 72 11.31 0.50 -2.35
C ARG A 72 12.60 0.60 -3.15
N TYR A 73 13.52 1.42 -2.67
CA TYR A 73 14.80 1.67 -3.32
C TYR A 73 15.93 1.41 -2.33
N THR A 74 17.08 0.98 -2.82
CA THR A 74 18.27 0.79 -1.99
C THR A 74 18.60 2.09 -1.25
N GLY A 75 18.72 2.01 0.07
CA GLY A 75 19.02 3.17 0.93
C GLY A 75 17.84 4.10 1.22
N ASP A 76 16.62 3.79 0.78
CA ASP A 76 15.46 4.67 1.03
C ASP A 76 15.04 4.74 2.50
N VAL A 77 15.41 3.74 3.30
CA VAL A 77 15.31 3.72 4.78
C VAL A 77 16.58 3.09 5.36
N PRO A 78 17.00 3.49 6.58
CA PRO A 78 18.20 2.94 7.21
C PRO A 78 18.13 1.43 7.52
N ASP A 79 16.96 0.92 7.92
CA ASP A 79 16.76 -0.52 8.19
C ASP A 79 15.36 -0.96 7.70
N PRO A 80 15.28 -1.69 6.56
CA PRO A 80 14.01 -2.10 5.98
C PRO A 80 13.32 -3.26 6.73
N ARG A 81 14.02 -3.95 7.65
CA ARG A 81 13.44 -5.07 8.42
C ARG A 81 12.28 -4.56 9.27
N GLY A 82 11.15 -5.28 9.25
CA GLY A 82 9.89 -4.83 9.86
C GLY A 82 8.85 -4.32 8.85
N GLY A 83 9.26 -4.06 7.61
CA GLY A 83 8.37 -3.82 6.47
C GLY A 83 7.48 -2.59 6.64
N VAL A 84 6.18 -2.76 6.36
CA VAL A 84 5.16 -1.69 6.43
C VAL A 84 5.09 -0.98 7.79
N ARG A 85 5.50 -1.63 8.89
CA ARG A 85 5.53 -1.02 10.23
C ARG A 85 6.52 0.15 10.35
N LYS A 86 7.54 0.19 9.49
CA LYS A 86 8.55 1.26 9.47
C LYS A 86 8.27 2.32 8.39
N LEU A 87 7.16 2.20 7.64
CA LEU A 87 6.78 3.15 6.60
C LEU A 87 6.06 4.40 7.12
N ILE A 88 5.82 4.50 8.44
CA ILE A 88 5.22 5.68 9.08
C ILE A 88 6.19 6.86 8.96
N PRO A 89 5.84 7.94 8.22
CA PRO A 89 6.67 9.13 8.17
C PRO A 89 6.86 9.71 9.58
N ALA A 90 8.02 10.28 9.87
CA ALA A 90 8.29 10.96 11.14
C ALA A 90 7.21 12.02 11.49
N ALA A 91 6.57 12.61 10.46
CA ALA A 91 5.45 13.54 10.61
C ALA A 91 4.22 12.94 11.34
N VAL A 92 3.92 11.65 11.14
CA VAL A 92 2.78 10.97 11.79
C VAL A 92 3.14 10.55 13.22
N LYS A 93 4.40 10.21 13.50
CA LYS A 93 4.87 9.93 14.87
C LYS A 93 4.66 11.08 15.85
N ARG A 94 4.58 12.34 15.36
CA ARG A 94 4.35 13.52 16.20
C ARG A 94 2.88 13.71 16.60
N LEU A 95 1.94 13.12 15.87
CA LEU A 95 0.50 13.22 16.14
C LEU A 95 -0.03 12.10 17.06
N LEU A 96 0.82 11.14 17.41
CA LEU A 96 0.52 10.02 18.31
C LEU A 96 1.20 10.15 19.68
N LYS A 97 1.71 11.35 20.00
CA LYS A 97 2.15 11.74 21.34
C LYS A 97 1.17 12.73 21.92
#